data_AF-A0A935W6D6-F1
#
_entry.id   AF-A0A935W6D6-F1
#
_cell.length_a   1.000
_cell.length_b   1.000
_cell.length_c   1.000
_cell.angle_alpha   90.00
_cell.angle_beta   90.00
_cell.angle_gamma   90.00
#
_symmetry.space_group_name_H-M   'P 1'
#
loop_
_entity.id
_entity.type
_entity.pdbx_description
1 polymer ?
#
loop_
_entity_poly.entity_id
_entity_poly.type
_entity_poly.pdbx_seq_one_letter_code
_entity_poly.pdbx_strand_id
1 'polypeptide(L)'
;MIRTLAYHHRRKPRRDTLKKELTYFRRNRSRMKYAQLRAQNLPIGSGIIEAACKTLVTQRMKRSGQRWTIDGGQAILTFRALVQSDRFDAAWTLVVADYRKEVSFPTNVVPFPPRQTSV
;
A
#
# COMPACT_ATOMS: atom_id res chain seq x y z
N MET A 1 19.70 18.73 -15.63
CA MET A 1 20.03 17.58 -14.77
C MET A 1 21.16 16.70 -15.34
N ILE A 2 20.97 15.90 -16.40
CA ILE A 2 22.03 15.02 -16.96
C ILE A 2 23.26 15.82 -17.43
N ARG A 3 23.05 16.98 -18.08
CA ARG A 3 24.12 17.90 -18.49
C ARG A 3 24.96 18.40 -17.31
N THR A 4 24.29 18.75 -16.21
CA THR A 4 24.92 19.22 -14.97
C THR A 4 25.75 18.12 -14.31
N LEU A 5 25.22 16.90 -14.20
CA LEU A 5 25.96 15.74 -13.71
C LEU A 5 27.18 15.40 -14.58
N ALA A 6 27.04 15.50 -15.91
CA ALA A 6 28.14 15.31 -16.85
C ALA A 6 29.24 16.36 -16.67
N TYR A 7 28.87 17.62 -16.45
CA TYR A 7 29.80 18.70 -16.17
C TYR A 7 30.61 18.44 -14.89
N HIS A 8 29.94 18.06 -13.79
CA HIS A 8 30.61 17.76 -12.53
C HIS A 8 31.50 16.50 -12.61
N HIS A 9 31.05 15.46 -13.32
CA HIS A 9 31.87 14.27 -13.58
C HIS A 9 33.17 14.61 -14.32
N ARG A 10 33.12 15.49 -15.33
CA ARG A 10 34.33 15.94 -16.06
C ARG A 10 35.32 16.68 -15.16
N ARG A 11 34.83 17.49 -14.21
CA ARG A 11 35.71 18.23 -13.26
C ARG A 11 36.22 17.39 -12.09
N LYS A 12 35.52 16.30 -11.73
CA LYS A 12 35.90 15.40 -10.63
C LYS A 12 35.81 13.93 -11.06
N PRO A 13 36.68 13.46 -11.96
CA PRO A 13 36.59 12.11 -12.55
C PRO A 13 36.86 10.98 -11.55
N ARG A 14 37.57 11.25 -10.45
CA ARG A 14 37.83 10.26 -9.37
C ARG A 14 36.61 9.94 -8.49
N ARG A 15 35.45 10.59 -8.71
CA ARG A 15 34.21 10.28 -7.98
C ARG A 15 33.37 9.25 -8.74
N ASP A 16 33.56 7.98 -8.40
CA ASP A 16 32.80 6.87 -9.00
C ASP A 16 31.28 6.99 -8.80
N THR A 17 30.82 7.61 -7.71
CA THR A 17 29.39 7.88 -7.49
C THR A 17 28.79 8.69 -8.63
N LEU A 18 29.49 9.73 -9.12
CA LEU A 18 28.98 10.56 -10.22
C LEU A 18 28.87 9.78 -11.54
N LYS A 19 29.80 8.83 -11.77
CA LYS A 19 29.77 7.95 -12.94
C LYS A 19 28.57 7.00 -12.88
N LYS A 20 28.32 6.40 -11.71
CA LYS A 20 27.17 5.51 -11.46
C LYS A 20 25.84 6.24 -11.66
N GLU A 21 25.65 7.39 -11.02
CA GLU A 21 24.44 8.20 -11.16
C GLU A 21 24.19 8.61 -12.61
N LEU A 22 25.23 9.08 -13.31
CA LEU A 22 25.12 9.49 -14.71
C LEU A 22 24.75 8.31 -15.63
N THR A 23 25.29 7.13 -15.35
CA THR A 23 24.96 5.90 -16.09
C THR A 23 23.51 5.49 -15.85
N TYR A 24 23.05 5.55 -14.61
CA TYR A 24 21.68 5.26 -14.23
C TYR A 24 20.68 6.20 -14.93
N PHE A 25 20.88 7.52 -14.84
CA PHE A 25 19.99 8.48 -15.48
C PHE A 25 20.00 8.40 -17.01
N ARG A 26 21.15 8.03 -17.62
CA ARG A 26 21.21 7.79 -19.07
C ARG A 26 20.42 6.55 -19.46
N ARG A 27 20.60 5.44 -18.74
CA ARG A 27 19.89 4.17 -19.00
C ARG A 27 18.37 4.32 -18.81
N ASN A 28 17.96 5.08 -17.80
CA ASN A 28 16.54 5.24 -17.46
C ASN A 28 15.87 6.46 -18.09
N ARG A 29 16.55 7.18 -19.00
CA ARG A 29 16.03 8.40 -19.63
C ARG A 29 14.64 8.21 -20.25
N SER A 30 14.38 7.06 -20.87
CA SER A 30 13.08 6.73 -21.47
C SER A 30 11.93 6.67 -20.45
N ARG A 31 12.22 6.37 -19.19
CA ARG A 31 11.26 6.29 -18.08
C ARG A 31 11.08 7.63 -17.35
N MET A 32 11.95 8.62 -17.60
CA MET A 32 11.95 9.93 -16.94
C MET A 32 11.11 10.98 -17.70
N LYS A 33 9.94 10.59 -18.23
CA LYS A 33 9.04 11.51 -18.96
C LYS A 33 8.24 12.41 -18.02
N TYR A 34 8.90 13.05 -17.06
CA TYR A 34 8.25 13.81 -15.98
C TYR A 34 7.38 14.95 -16.49
N ALA A 35 7.78 15.62 -17.57
CA ALA A 35 6.97 16.70 -18.15
C ALA A 35 5.62 16.18 -18.69
N GLN A 36 5.63 15.04 -19.39
CA GLN A 36 4.41 14.41 -19.90
C GLN A 36 3.53 13.91 -18.75
N LEU A 37 4.11 13.23 -17.77
CA LEU A 37 3.38 12.73 -16.59
C LEU A 37 2.77 13.89 -15.78
N ARG A 38 3.48 15.03 -15.68
CA ARG A 38 2.96 16.23 -15.00
C ARG A 38 1.80 16.83 -15.77
N ALA A 39 1.91 16.92 -17.11
CA ALA A 39 0.83 17.40 -17.96
C ALA A 39 -0.43 16.52 -17.87
N GLN A 40 -0.26 15.21 -17.63
CA GLN A 40 -1.34 14.26 -17.40
C GLN A 40 -1.87 14.24 -15.96
N ASN A 41 -1.41 15.14 -15.08
CA ASN A 41 -1.73 15.16 -13.64
C ASN A 41 -1.49 13.80 -12.93
N LEU A 42 -0.54 13.02 -13.44
CA LEU A 42 -0.18 11.74 -12.83
C LEU A 42 0.78 11.97 -11.66
N PRO A 43 0.67 11.16 -10.59
CA PRO A 43 1.59 11.24 -9.47
C PRO A 43 3.00 10.83 -9.91
N ILE A 44 3.93 11.78 -9.88
CA ILE A 44 5.34 11.58 -10.24
C ILE A 44 6.19 11.14 -9.03
N GLY A 45 5.70 11.40 -7.82
CA GLY A 45 6.39 11.11 -6.57
C GLY A 45 5.97 9.78 -5.95
N SER A 46 6.91 9.09 -5.32
CA SER A 46 6.64 7.92 -4.49
C SER A 46 5.91 8.24 -3.18
N GLY A 47 5.81 9.52 -2.80
CA GLY A 47 5.28 9.94 -1.50
C GLY A 47 3.87 9.42 -1.18
N ILE A 48 2.96 9.40 -2.15
CA ILE A 48 1.60 8.86 -1.95
C ILE A 48 1.65 7.34 -1.70
N ILE A 49 2.51 6.63 -2.43
CA ILE A 49 2.70 5.19 -2.27
C ILE A 49 3.39 4.86 -0.93
N GLU A 50 4.42 5.62 -0.57
CA GLU A 50 5.12 5.49 0.71
C GLU A 50 4.21 5.78 1.90
N ALA A 51 3.37 6.82 1.80
CA ALA A 51 2.36 7.13 2.79
C ALA A 51 1.36 5.98 2.93
N ALA A 52 0.85 5.45 1.83
CA ALA A 52 -0.06 4.31 1.84
C ALA A 52 0.59 3.06 2.48
N CYS A 53 1.83 2.72 2.11
CA CYS A 53 2.58 1.62 2.74
C CYS A 53 2.81 1.85 4.23
N LYS A 54 3.04 3.09 4.65
CA LYS A 54 3.22 3.44 6.06
C LYS A 54 1.92 3.28 6.85
N THR A 55 0.80 3.76 6.34
CA THR A 55 -0.50 3.72 7.04
C THR A 55 -1.14 2.33 6.99
N LEU A 56 -1.11 1.66 5.84
CA LEU A 56 -1.76 0.35 5.67
C LEU A 56 -0.97 -0.75 6.36
N VAL A 57 0.32 -0.88 6.01
CA VAL A 57 1.15 -2.01 6.42
C VAL A 57 1.87 -1.71 7.72
N THR A 58 2.68 -0.65 7.74
CA THR A 58 3.63 -0.41 8.85
C THR A 58 2.93 -0.13 10.17
N GLN A 59 1.88 0.70 10.18
CA GLN A 59 1.14 1.00 11.41
C GLN A 59 0.50 -0.22 12.05
N ARG A 60 0.11 -1.24 11.27
CA ARG A 60 -0.49 -2.45 11.82
C ARG A 60 0.53 -3.52 12.09
N MET A 61 1.27 -3.93 11.06
CA MET A 61 2.05 -5.17 11.05
C MET A 61 3.35 -5.07 11.85
N LYS A 62 3.89 -3.87 12.10
CA LYS A 62 5.20 -3.66 12.74
C LYS A 62 5.13 -3.23 14.21
N ARG A 63 4.00 -3.36 14.90
CA ARG A 63 3.92 -3.00 16.33
C ARG A 63 4.53 -4.11 17.20
N SER A 64 5.02 -3.74 18.37
CA SER A 64 5.62 -4.68 19.33
C SER A 64 4.65 -5.81 19.71
N GLY A 65 5.20 -7.02 19.88
CA GLY A 65 4.45 -8.21 20.30
C GLY A 65 3.57 -8.84 19.21
N GLN A 66 3.56 -8.32 17.98
CA GLN A 66 2.72 -8.86 16.93
C GLN A 66 3.43 -9.94 16.14
N ARG A 67 2.72 -11.05 15.93
CA ARG A 67 3.12 -12.14 15.03
C ARG A 67 1.96 -12.44 14.12
N TRP A 68 2.26 -12.58 12.84
CA TRP A 68 1.27 -12.82 11.79
C TRP A 68 1.68 -14.06 11.02
N THR A 69 0.71 -14.93 10.73
CA THR A 69 0.85 -15.85 9.60
C THR A 69 0.67 -15.07 8.31
N ILE A 70 1.18 -15.60 7.18
CA ILE A 70 1.06 -14.94 5.88
C ILE A 70 -0.41 -14.69 5.54
N ASP A 71 -1.26 -15.72 5.70
CA ASP A 71 -2.69 -15.63 5.40
C ASP A 71 -3.43 -14.67 6.34
N GLY A 72 -3.12 -14.72 7.64
CA GLY A 72 -3.74 -13.83 8.62
C GLY A 72 -3.34 -12.37 8.44
N GLY A 73 -2.07 -12.13 8.10
CA GLY A 73 -1.57 -10.80 7.75
C GLY A 73 -2.24 -10.25 6.50
N GLN A 74 -2.34 -11.07 5.45
CA GLN A 74 -2.99 -10.70 4.20
C GLN A 74 -4.47 -10.36 4.40
N ALA A 75 -5.22 -11.19 5.15
CA ALA A 75 -6.64 -10.94 5.43
C ALA A 75 -6.86 -9.57 6.09
N ILE A 76 -6.00 -9.21 7.05
CA ILE A 76 -6.09 -7.92 7.76
C ILE A 76 -5.69 -6.75 6.85
N LEU A 77 -4.66 -6.92 6.03
CA LEU A 77 -4.26 -5.90 5.07
C LEU A 77 -5.35 -5.63 4.05
N THR A 78 -5.99 -6.69 3.51
CA THR A 78 -7.13 -6.56 2.59
C THR A 78 -8.26 -5.78 3.24
N PHE A 79 -8.65 -6.15 4.46
CA PHE A 79 -9.72 -5.45 5.18
C PHE A 79 -9.37 -3.97 5.42
N ARG A 80 -8.15 -3.69 5.89
CA ARG A 80 -7.70 -2.30 6.11
C ARG A 80 -7.65 -1.50 4.81
N ALA A 81 -7.24 -2.10 3.70
CA ALA A 81 -7.23 -1.44 2.41
C ALA A 81 -8.64 -1.07 1.95
N LEU A 82 -9.63 -1.94 2.17
CA LEU A 82 -11.03 -1.66 1.87
C LEU A 82 -11.57 -0.50 2.72
N VAL A 83 -11.27 -0.48 4.02
CA VAL A 83 -11.70 0.63 4.91
C VAL A 83 -11.00 1.93 4.52
N GLN A 84 -9.69 1.93 4.30
CA GLN A 84 -8.95 3.16 4.00
C GLN A 84 -9.25 3.73 2.60
N SER A 85 -9.75 2.89 1.69
CA SER A 85 -10.20 3.32 0.35
C SER A 85 -11.68 3.66 0.26
N ASP A 86 -12.42 3.59 1.39
CA ASP A 86 -13.87 3.81 1.45
C ASP A 86 -14.67 2.87 0.54
N ARG A 87 -14.17 1.63 0.38
CA ARG A 87 -14.75 0.56 -0.46
C ARG A 87 -15.26 -0.61 0.36
N PHE A 88 -15.33 -0.44 1.67
CA PHE A 88 -15.72 -1.50 2.59
C PHE A 88 -17.13 -2.01 2.27
N ASP A 89 -18.11 -1.12 2.14
CA ASP A 89 -19.50 -1.51 1.93
C ASP A 89 -19.70 -2.26 0.62
N ALA A 90 -19.10 -1.77 -0.47
CA ALA A 90 -19.16 -2.43 -1.77
C ALA A 90 -18.54 -3.84 -1.74
N ALA A 91 -17.39 -3.99 -1.06
CA ALA A 91 -16.76 -5.29 -0.90
C ALA A 91 -17.57 -6.20 0.04
N TRP A 92 -18.18 -5.65 1.08
CA TRP A 92 -19.01 -6.40 2.03
C TRP A 92 -20.25 -6.99 1.35
N THR A 93 -20.90 -6.24 0.46
CA THR A 93 -22.02 -6.75 -0.34
C THR A 93 -21.62 -8.00 -1.16
N LEU A 94 -20.43 -7.98 -1.76
CA LEU A 94 -19.92 -9.13 -2.51
C LEU A 94 -19.61 -10.33 -1.60
N VAL A 95 -19.00 -10.07 -0.44
CA VAL A 95 -18.68 -11.12 0.53
C VAL A 95 -19.95 -11.78 1.07
N VAL A 96 -20.98 -11.01 1.42
CA VAL A 96 -22.25 -11.56 1.94
C VAL A 96 -22.99 -12.39 0.89
N ALA A 97 -22.88 -12.02 -0.39
CA ALA A 97 -23.50 -12.76 -1.47
C ALA A 97 -22.90 -14.16 -1.66
N ASP A 98 -21.58 -14.30 -1.51
CA ASP A 98 -20.83 -15.53 -1.82
C ASP A 98 -20.51 -16.36 -0.57
N TYR A 99 -20.19 -15.71 0.55
CA TYR A 99 -19.71 -16.37 1.75
C TYR A 99 -20.87 -16.92 2.59
N ARG A 100 -21.12 -18.22 2.46
CA ARG A 100 -21.99 -18.99 3.36
C ARG A 100 -21.16 -20.05 4.05
N LYS A 101 -21.16 -20.02 5.39
CA LYS A 101 -20.55 -21.06 6.21
C LYS A 101 -21.57 -21.58 7.20
N GLU A 102 -21.79 -22.88 7.18
CA GLU A 102 -22.63 -23.53 8.20
C GLU A 102 -21.95 -23.41 9.56
N VAL A 103 -22.68 -22.83 10.51
CA VAL A 103 -22.23 -22.70 11.90
C VAL A 103 -22.93 -23.77 12.71
N SER A 104 -22.17 -24.73 13.21
CA SER A 104 -22.65 -25.67 14.22
C SER A 104 -22.53 -25.01 15.59
N PHE A 105 -23.66 -24.84 16.26
CA PHE A 105 -23.70 -24.32 17.62
C PHE A 105 -23.45 -25.46 18.60
N PRO A 106 -22.47 -25.36 19.51
CA PRO A 106 -22.35 -26.33 20.60
C PRO A 106 -23.59 -26.25 21.51
N THR A 107 -23.96 -27.35 22.14
CA THR A 107 -25.17 -27.50 22.99
C THR A 107 -25.27 -26.46 24.12
N ASN A 108 -24.18 -25.78 24.47
CA ASN A 108 -24.08 -24.78 25.55
C ASN A 108 -24.27 -23.32 25.08
N VAL A 109 -24.80 -23.07 23.88
CA VAL A 109 -25.10 -21.70 23.43
C VAL A 109 -26.41 -21.23 24.05
N VAL A 110 -26.33 -20.33 25.05
CA VAL A 110 -27.49 -19.61 25.57
C VAL A 110 -27.87 -18.53 24.56
N PRO A 111 -29.08 -18.56 23.96
CA PRO A 111 -29.51 -17.52 23.05
C PRO A 111 -29.59 -16.18 23.78
N PHE A 112 -29.00 -15.14 23.18
CA PHE A 112 -29.09 -13.78 23.71
C PHE A 112 -30.53 -13.31 23.59
N PRO A 113 -31.18 -12.84 24.67
CA PRO A 113 -32.55 -12.36 24.58
C PRO A 113 -32.61 -11.16 23.62
N PRO A 114 -33.64 -11.06 22.77
CA PRO A 114 -33.79 -9.93 21.86
C PRO A 114 -33.86 -8.64 22.67
N ARG A 115 -33.07 -7.64 22.27
CA ARG A 115 -33.03 -6.34 22.92
C ARG A 115 -34.41 -5.68 22.72
N GLN A 116 -35.21 -5.58 23.79
CA GLN A 116 -36.47 -4.83 23.75
C GLN A 116 -36.14 -3.39 23.35
N THR A 117 -36.57 -3.01 22.17
CA THR A 117 -36.44 -1.65 21.67
C THR A 117 -37.67 -0.92 22.21
N SER A 118 -37.50 -0.20 23.31
CA SER A 118 -38.57 0.69 23.81
C SER A 118 -38.74 1.81 22.79
N VAL A 119 -39.89 1.81 22.12
CA VAL A 119 -40.41 2.91 21.30
C VAL A 119 -40.84 4.04 22.23
#